data_AF-A0A7J5ZYT7-F1
#
_entry.id   AF-A0A7J5ZYT7-F1
#
_cell.length_a   1.000
_cell.length_b   1.000
_cell.length_c   1.000
_cell.angle_alpha   90.00
_cell.angle_beta   90.00
_cell.angle_gamma   90.00
#
_symmetry.space_group_name_H-M   'P 1'
#
loop_
_entity.id
_entity.type
_entity.pdbx_description
1 polymer ?
#
loop_
_entity_poly.entity_id
_entity_poly.type
_entity_poly.pdbx_seq_one_letter_code
_entity_poly.pdbx_strand_id
1 'polypeptide(L)'
;MEIQLSKAQEEAGTFKLQAQEVAVELEALKELKSSVSEASHIATEEEIKFLRQKVEELESERQKLEEQNNVLEMRLERHNLQGDYDPVKTKVVHFRLNPTSVAKKERAEDVEQLKVECERLRERLRKMEAGGAVPSDDTTLVLPPSQEILDLRKQMESAKLKNQRLKEVFQKKIQEFRTACYVLTGYQIDITVENQYRLTSVYAERMEDSLLFKASGAVGSGNMQMLETDFSNTLTELVELHLFHQKSIPVFLSALTLDLFSRQTVV
;
A
#
# COMPACT_ATOMS: atom_id res chain seq x y z
N MET A 1 -0.34 90.53 -113.16
CA MET A 1 -1.43 89.85 -112.41
C MET A 1 -1.29 88.33 -112.47
N GLU A 2 -0.95 87.71 -113.60
CA GLU A 2 -0.88 86.23 -113.70
C GLU A 2 0.33 85.56 -113.01
N ILE A 3 1.50 86.20 -112.99
CA ILE A 3 2.74 85.62 -112.42
C ILE A 3 2.70 85.52 -110.88
N GLN A 4 2.08 86.49 -110.20
CA GLN A 4 1.91 86.47 -108.75
C GLN A 4 0.86 85.43 -108.31
N LEU A 5 -0.12 85.16 -109.18
CA LEU A 5 -1.18 84.18 -108.93
C LEU A 5 -0.63 82.75 -109.06
N SER A 6 0.19 82.47 -110.08
CA SER A 6 0.90 81.19 -110.23
C SER A 6 1.86 80.90 -109.06
N LYS A 7 2.63 81.91 -108.60
CA LYS A 7 3.57 81.73 -107.48
C LYS A 7 2.86 81.50 -106.14
N ALA A 8 1.77 82.22 -105.89
CA ALA A 8 0.92 81.98 -104.71
C ALA A 8 0.23 80.61 -104.75
N GLN A 9 -0.06 80.09 -105.94
CA GLN A 9 -0.72 78.79 -106.13
C GLN A 9 0.27 77.62 -105.96
N GLU A 10 1.54 77.78 -106.36
CA GLU A 10 2.63 76.86 -106.03
C GLU A 10 2.96 76.88 -104.53
N GLU A 11 3.10 78.06 -103.92
CA GLU A 11 3.33 78.20 -102.48
C GLU A 11 2.18 77.58 -101.67
N ALA A 12 0.92 77.85 -102.03
CA ALA A 12 -0.25 77.20 -101.42
C ALA A 12 -0.26 75.67 -101.62
N GLY A 13 0.22 75.17 -102.76
CA GLY A 13 0.42 73.75 -103.01
C GLY A 13 1.48 73.14 -102.09
N THR A 14 2.62 73.81 -101.90
CA THR A 14 3.69 73.35 -100.99
C THR A 14 3.26 73.38 -99.53
N PHE A 15 2.54 74.42 -99.09
CA PHE A 15 1.97 74.47 -97.73
C PHE A 15 0.90 73.40 -97.52
N LYS A 16 0.13 73.05 -98.56
CA LYS A 16 -0.84 71.96 -98.48
C LYS A 16 -0.18 70.59 -98.37
N LEU A 17 0.93 70.37 -99.09
CA LEU A 17 1.72 69.14 -98.98
C LEU A 17 2.38 69.03 -97.59
N GLN A 18 2.97 70.10 -97.07
CA GLN A 18 3.55 70.13 -95.73
C GLN A 18 2.48 69.91 -94.64
N ALA A 19 1.31 70.52 -94.79
CA ALA A 19 0.19 70.30 -93.87
C ALA A 19 -0.30 68.85 -93.92
N GLN A 20 -0.27 68.22 -95.09
CA GLN A 20 -0.63 66.82 -95.27
C GLN A 20 0.42 65.87 -94.69
N GLU A 21 1.72 66.16 -94.85
CA GLU A 21 2.81 65.42 -94.21
C GLU A 21 2.74 65.51 -92.69
N VAL A 22 2.57 66.72 -92.14
CA VAL A 22 2.44 66.93 -90.68
C VAL A 22 1.16 66.27 -90.13
N ALA A 23 0.06 66.26 -90.89
CA ALA A 23 -1.16 65.56 -90.49
C ALA A 23 -0.92 64.04 -90.42
N VAL A 24 -0.23 63.46 -91.39
CA VAL A 24 0.14 62.03 -91.40
C VAL A 24 1.11 61.71 -90.26
N GLU A 25 2.09 62.57 -89.96
CA GLU A 25 2.99 62.40 -88.82
C GLU A 25 2.26 62.50 -87.47
N LEU A 26 1.28 63.40 -87.34
CA LEU A 26 0.45 63.53 -86.14
C LEU A 26 -0.48 62.33 -85.96
N GLU A 27 -1.02 61.78 -87.04
CA GLU A 27 -1.78 60.52 -87.01
C GLU A 27 -0.88 59.35 -86.60
N ALA A 28 0.31 59.23 -87.18
CA ALA A 28 1.30 58.21 -86.81
C ALA A 28 1.76 58.32 -85.35
N LEU A 29 1.99 59.53 -84.83
CA LEU A 29 2.35 59.74 -83.43
C LEU A 29 1.19 59.46 -82.46
N LYS A 30 -0.05 59.71 -82.87
CA LYS A 30 -1.23 59.33 -82.09
C LYS A 30 -1.39 57.82 -82.02
N GLU A 31 -1.22 57.12 -83.14
CA GLU A 31 -1.24 55.65 -83.19
C GLU A 31 -0.08 55.03 -82.38
N LEU A 32 1.11 55.63 -82.44
CA LEU A 32 2.24 55.19 -81.62
C LEU A 32 1.97 55.42 -80.13
N LYS A 33 1.35 56.55 -79.76
CA LYS A 33 1.01 56.85 -78.37
C LYS A 33 -0.11 55.96 -77.84
N SER A 34 -1.14 55.67 -78.64
CA SER A 34 -2.21 54.74 -78.24
C SER A 34 -1.67 53.33 -78.08
N SER A 35 -0.83 52.85 -79.00
CA SER A 35 -0.21 51.53 -78.91
C SER A 35 0.75 51.40 -77.71
N VAL A 36 1.54 52.42 -77.40
CA VAL A 36 2.40 52.43 -76.20
C VAL A 36 1.58 52.49 -74.91
N SER A 37 0.50 53.29 -74.88
CA SER A 37 -0.40 53.35 -73.73
C SER A 37 -1.10 52.02 -73.50
N GLU A 38 -1.62 51.38 -74.55
CA GLU A 38 -2.22 50.05 -74.50
C GLU A 38 -1.20 48.99 -74.06
N ALA A 39 0.02 49.00 -74.60
CA ALA A 39 1.09 48.09 -74.18
C ALA A 39 1.47 48.27 -72.69
N SER A 40 1.51 49.51 -72.20
CA SER A 40 1.79 49.80 -70.78
C SER A 40 0.64 49.35 -69.86
N HIS A 41 -0.62 49.54 -70.29
CA HIS A 41 -1.79 49.05 -69.56
C HIS A 41 -1.82 47.52 -69.51
N ILE A 42 -1.54 46.85 -70.64
CA ILE A 42 -1.45 45.39 -70.71
C ILE A 42 -0.35 44.88 -69.77
N ALA A 43 0.83 45.49 -69.77
CA ALA A 43 1.91 45.12 -68.85
C ALA A 43 1.52 45.29 -67.37
N THR A 44 0.85 46.39 -67.00
CA THR A 44 0.36 46.58 -65.63
C THR A 44 -0.78 45.63 -65.26
N GLU A 45 -1.66 45.27 -66.21
CA GLU A 45 -2.70 44.27 -65.98
C GLU A 45 -2.13 42.87 -65.81
N GLU A 46 -1.08 42.52 -66.57
CA GLU A 46 -0.35 41.27 -66.44
C GLU A 46 0.36 41.18 -65.08
N GLU A 47 0.99 42.26 -64.62
CA GLU A 47 1.57 42.35 -63.27
C GLU A 47 0.49 42.22 -62.18
N ILE A 48 -0.65 42.90 -62.33
CA ILE A 48 -1.77 42.78 -61.38
C ILE A 48 -2.34 41.36 -61.38
N LYS A 49 -2.47 40.71 -62.55
CA LYS A 49 -2.90 39.31 -62.66
C LYS A 49 -1.89 38.38 -61.99
N PHE A 50 -0.60 38.59 -62.20
CA PHE A 50 0.47 37.84 -61.55
C PHE A 50 0.46 38.01 -60.02
N LEU A 51 0.32 39.24 -59.53
CA LEU A 51 0.24 39.51 -58.09
C LEU A 51 -1.02 38.89 -57.47
N ARG A 52 -2.17 38.93 -58.16
CA ARG A 52 -3.40 38.27 -57.70
C ARG A 52 -3.23 36.76 -57.62
N GLN A 53 -2.63 36.15 -58.65
CA GLN A 53 -2.28 34.72 -58.63
C GLN A 53 -1.34 34.41 -57.46
N LYS A 54 -0.34 35.27 -57.20
CA LYS A 54 0.59 35.06 -56.10
C LYS A 54 -0.07 35.19 -54.73
N VAL A 55 -1.01 36.11 -54.57
CA VAL A 55 -1.83 36.23 -53.35
C VAL A 55 -2.66 34.97 -53.15
N GLU A 56 -3.32 34.47 -54.20
CA GLU A 56 -4.11 33.24 -54.12
C GLU A 56 -3.25 32.00 -53.79
N GLU A 57 -2.06 31.89 -54.38
CA GLU A 57 -1.08 30.85 -54.02
C GLU A 57 -0.70 30.92 -52.53
N LEU A 58 -0.33 32.12 -52.04
CA LEU A 58 0.08 32.33 -50.65
C LEU A 58 -1.07 32.08 -49.67
N GLU A 59 -2.30 32.46 -50.03
CA GLU A 59 -3.48 32.15 -49.23
C GLU A 59 -3.72 30.64 -49.15
N SER A 60 -3.55 29.92 -50.26
CA SER A 60 -3.65 28.45 -50.28
C SER A 60 -2.55 27.78 -49.45
N GLU A 61 -1.32 28.31 -49.47
CA GLU A 61 -0.21 27.82 -48.65
C GLU A 61 -0.46 28.09 -47.17
N ARG A 62 -0.96 29.28 -46.84
CA ARG A 62 -1.35 29.65 -45.48
C ARG A 62 -2.42 28.71 -44.94
N GLN A 63 -3.45 28.43 -45.73
CA GLN A 63 -4.51 27.50 -45.33
C GLN A 63 -3.97 26.08 -45.11
N LYS A 64 -3.11 25.57 -46.01
CA LYS A 64 -2.47 24.26 -45.84
C LYS A 64 -1.61 24.21 -44.57
N LEU A 65 -0.86 25.26 -44.27
CA LEU A 65 -0.04 25.35 -43.06
C LEU A 65 -0.90 25.43 -41.79
N GLU A 66 -2.02 26.17 -41.83
CA GLU A 66 -2.98 26.23 -40.72
C GLU A 66 -3.60 24.85 -40.46
N GLU A 67 -4.02 24.12 -41.49
CA GLU A 67 -4.52 22.75 -41.36
C GLU A 67 -3.46 21.80 -40.78
N GLN A 68 -2.21 21.90 -41.25
CA GLN A 68 -1.10 21.12 -40.71
C GLN A 68 -0.80 21.46 -39.24
N ASN A 69 -0.81 22.74 -38.87
CA ASN A 69 -0.64 23.16 -37.48
C ASN A 69 -1.75 22.62 -36.59
N ASN A 70 -3.02 22.72 -37.01
CA ASN A 70 -4.15 22.19 -36.24
C ASN A 70 -4.00 20.68 -36.01
N VAL A 71 -3.56 19.92 -37.03
CA VAL A 71 -3.30 18.48 -36.88
C VAL A 71 -2.15 18.21 -35.92
N LEU A 72 -1.08 19.01 -35.96
CA LEU A 72 0.06 18.89 -35.06
C LEU A 72 -0.31 19.25 -33.62
N GLU A 73 -1.11 20.30 -33.41
CA GLU A 73 -1.63 20.69 -32.09
C GLU A 73 -2.51 19.59 -31.50
N MET A 74 -3.46 19.06 -32.26
CA MET A 74 -4.28 17.93 -31.80
C MET A 74 -3.45 16.71 -31.43
N ARG A 75 -2.37 16.42 -32.19
CA ARG A 75 -1.45 15.32 -31.85
C ARG A 75 -0.70 15.62 -30.56
N LEU A 76 -0.17 16.82 -30.40
CA LEU A 76 0.53 17.24 -29.18
C LEU A 76 -0.38 17.18 -27.96
N GLU A 77 -1.63 17.64 -28.07
CA GLU A 77 -2.61 17.52 -26.98
C GLU A 77 -2.89 16.06 -26.63
N ARG A 78 -3.06 15.19 -27.62
CA ARG A 78 -3.23 13.75 -27.40
C ARG A 78 -2.02 13.14 -26.68
N HIS A 79 -0.80 13.50 -27.08
CA HIS A 79 0.43 13.04 -26.44
C HIS A 79 0.57 13.57 -25.01
N ASN A 80 0.23 14.84 -24.76
CA ASN A 80 0.21 15.42 -23.42
C ASN A 80 -0.80 14.73 -22.50
N LEU A 81 -1.98 14.35 -23.01
CA LEU A 81 -2.98 13.57 -22.27
C LEU A 81 -2.48 12.16 -21.94
N GLN A 82 -1.56 11.60 -22.74
CA GLN A 82 -0.91 10.31 -22.48
C GLN A 82 0.30 10.43 -21.53
N GLY A 83 0.69 11.65 -21.16
CA GLY A 83 1.79 11.93 -20.25
C GLY A 83 3.16 12.03 -20.94
N ASP A 84 3.19 12.26 -22.26
CA ASP A 84 4.43 12.58 -22.95
C ASP A 84 4.97 13.94 -22.49
N TYR A 85 6.29 14.08 -22.50
CA TYR A 85 6.98 15.28 -22.03
C TYR A 85 8.22 15.55 -22.87
N ASP A 86 8.60 16.82 -22.95
CA ASP A 86 9.83 17.25 -23.59
C ASP A 86 11.03 17.03 -22.63
N PRO A 87 12.01 16.18 -22.98
CA PRO A 87 13.16 15.89 -22.12
C PRO A 87 14.13 17.07 -21.95
N VAL A 88 14.07 18.09 -22.81
CA VAL A 88 14.90 19.31 -22.68
C VAL A 88 14.34 20.22 -21.59
N LYS A 89 13.02 20.29 -21.48
CA LYS A 89 12.31 21.20 -20.57
C LYS A 89 11.94 20.54 -19.23
N THR A 90 11.62 19.25 -19.26
CA THR A 90 11.02 18.54 -18.12
C THR A 90 11.79 17.28 -17.79
N LYS A 91 12.21 17.17 -16.53
CA LYS A 91 12.86 15.96 -16.00
C LYS A 91 11.91 15.23 -15.06
N VAL A 92 11.55 14.00 -15.41
CA VAL A 92 10.72 13.13 -14.56
C VAL A 92 11.60 12.46 -13.52
N VAL A 93 11.22 12.55 -12.25
CA VAL A 93 11.90 11.91 -11.12
C VAL A 93 10.90 11.08 -10.32
N HIS A 94 11.37 9.96 -9.77
CA HIS A 94 10.60 9.13 -8.85
C HIS A 94 11.52 8.58 -7.75
N PHE A 95 10.93 8.15 -6.64
CA PHE A 95 11.71 7.49 -5.60
C PHE A 95 12.37 6.22 -6.12
N ARG A 96 13.63 5.99 -5.72
CA ARG A 96 14.36 4.74 -6.03
C ARG A 96 13.67 3.53 -5.41
N LEU A 97 13.13 3.71 -4.21
CA LEU A 97 12.29 2.74 -3.51
C LEU A 97 10.84 3.15 -3.69
N ASN A 98 10.20 2.65 -4.74
CA ASN A 98 8.77 2.86 -4.99
C ASN A 98 8.01 1.52 -4.91
N PRO A 99 6.69 1.54 -4.63
CA PRO A 99 5.89 0.31 -4.51
C PRO A 99 6.02 -0.63 -5.73
N THR A 100 6.05 -0.09 -6.95
CA THR A 100 6.22 -0.87 -8.18
C THR A 100 7.57 -1.60 -8.22
N SER A 101 8.64 -0.97 -7.75
CA SER A 101 9.98 -1.55 -7.71
C SER A 101 10.09 -2.66 -6.68
N VAL A 102 9.38 -2.54 -5.55
CA VAL A 102 9.27 -3.59 -4.53
C VAL A 102 8.50 -4.78 -5.11
N ALA A 103 7.31 -4.55 -5.66
CA ALA A 103 6.50 -5.60 -6.28
C ALA A 103 7.23 -6.31 -7.44
N LYS A 104 8.04 -5.58 -8.22
CA LYS A 104 8.85 -6.17 -9.30
C LYS A 104 9.99 -7.05 -8.77
N LYS A 105 10.58 -6.70 -7.61
CA LYS A 105 11.59 -7.53 -6.94
C LYS A 105 10.97 -8.78 -6.35
N GLU A 106 9.87 -8.64 -5.61
CA GLU A 106 9.13 -9.78 -5.03
C GLU A 106 8.73 -10.77 -6.13
N ARG A 107 8.14 -10.28 -7.24
CA ARG A 107 7.82 -11.13 -8.39
C ARG A 107 9.04 -11.83 -8.99
N ALA A 108 10.21 -11.18 -9.01
CA ALA A 108 11.42 -11.80 -9.52
C ALA A 108 11.92 -12.90 -8.56
N GLU A 109 11.85 -12.66 -7.25
CA GLU A 109 12.19 -13.63 -6.21
C GLU A 109 11.26 -14.85 -6.27
N ASP A 110 9.95 -14.63 -6.41
CA ASP A 110 8.97 -15.72 -6.55
C ASP A 110 9.24 -16.59 -7.79
N VAL A 111 9.56 -15.95 -8.92
CA VAL A 111 9.89 -16.67 -10.16
C VAL A 111 11.17 -17.48 -10.00
N GLU A 112 12.18 -16.96 -9.32
CA GLU A 112 13.41 -17.72 -9.03
C GLU A 112 13.15 -18.89 -8.08
N GLN A 113 12.34 -18.69 -7.03
CA GLN A 113 11.94 -19.78 -6.13
C GLN A 113 11.20 -20.89 -6.88
N LEU A 114 10.24 -20.53 -7.73
CA LEU A 114 9.49 -21.49 -8.56
C LEU A 114 10.39 -22.25 -9.53
N LYS A 115 11.41 -21.60 -10.11
CA LYS A 115 12.39 -22.28 -10.97
C LYS A 115 13.18 -23.32 -10.18
N VAL A 116 13.69 -22.95 -9.01
CA VAL A 116 14.45 -23.86 -8.14
C VAL A 116 13.60 -25.05 -7.70
N GLU A 117 12.33 -24.82 -7.34
CA GLU A 117 11.41 -25.90 -7.00
C GLU A 117 11.12 -26.83 -8.18
N CYS A 118 10.90 -26.26 -9.37
CA CYS A 118 10.73 -27.01 -10.59
C CYS A 118 11.96 -27.85 -10.93
N GLU A 119 13.17 -27.32 -10.76
CA GLU A 119 14.42 -28.06 -10.94
C GLU A 119 14.54 -29.20 -9.91
N ARG A 120 14.29 -28.93 -8.63
CA ARG A 120 14.30 -29.95 -7.56
C ARG A 120 13.29 -31.06 -7.82
N LEU A 121 12.07 -30.72 -8.26
CA LEU A 121 11.03 -31.68 -8.60
C LEU A 121 11.41 -32.50 -9.83
N ARG A 122 11.98 -31.87 -10.86
CA ARG A 122 12.52 -32.56 -12.05
C ARG A 122 13.63 -33.54 -11.69
N GLU A 123 14.54 -33.16 -10.80
CA GLU A 123 15.59 -34.07 -10.32
C GLU A 123 15.02 -35.25 -9.53
N ARG A 124 14.01 -35.01 -8.68
CA ARG A 124 13.33 -36.07 -7.94
C ARG A 124 12.61 -37.03 -8.89
N LEU A 125 11.92 -36.52 -9.90
CA LEU A 125 11.27 -37.32 -10.94
C LEU A 125 12.30 -38.16 -11.69
N ARG A 126 13.43 -37.58 -12.12
CA ARG A 126 14.53 -38.34 -12.76
C ARG A 126 15.07 -39.46 -11.88
N LYS A 127 15.23 -39.23 -10.57
CA LYS A 127 15.68 -40.26 -9.61
C LYS A 127 14.66 -41.38 -9.43
N MET A 128 13.36 -41.07 -9.45
CA MET A 128 12.29 -42.06 -9.39
C MET A 128 12.19 -42.86 -10.71
N GLU A 129 12.30 -42.20 -11.86
CA GLU A 129 12.29 -42.84 -13.19
C GLU A 129 13.51 -43.75 -13.42
N ALA A 130 14.66 -43.43 -12.83
CA ALA A 130 15.88 -44.24 -12.89
C ALA A 130 15.86 -45.50 -11.99
N GLY A 131 14.71 -45.88 -11.42
CA GLY A 131 14.53 -47.13 -10.68
C GLY A 131 14.97 -47.12 -9.21
N GLY A 132 15.19 -45.93 -8.62
CA GLY A 132 15.49 -45.79 -7.21
C GLY A 132 14.22 -45.92 -6.35
N ALA A 133 14.18 -46.93 -5.47
CA ALA A 133 13.17 -47.04 -4.43
C ALA A 133 13.13 -45.73 -3.60
N VAL A 134 11.92 -45.22 -3.39
CA VAL A 134 11.66 -44.03 -2.56
C VAL A 134 12.15 -44.33 -1.14
N PRO A 135 13.15 -43.60 -0.58
CA PRO A 135 13.26 -43.56 0.86
C PRO A 135 11.98 -42.89 1.36
N SER A 136 11.21 -43.64 2.13
CA SER A 136 10.07 -43.14 2.91
C SER A 136 10.57 -42.29 4.08
N ASP A 137 11.48 -41.36 3.81
CA ASP A 137 12.02 -40.37 4.73
C ASP A 137 12.01 -39.04 3.98
N ASP A 138 10.88 -38.35 4.06
CA ASP A 138 10.79 -36.91 4.29
C ASP A 138 9.36 -36.43 4.06
N THR A 139 8.53 -36.63 5.08
CA THR A 139 7.35 -35.81 5.38
C THR A 139 7.76 -34.41 5.86
N THR A 140 8.95 -33.92 5.50
CA THR A 140 9.33 -32.53 5.61
C THR A 140 9.61 -31.97 4.24
N LEU A 141 8.53 -31.62 3.55
CA LEU A 141 8.51 -30.47 2.65
C LEU A 141 9.00 -29.25 3.46
N VAL A 142 10.33 -29.09 3.59
CA VAL A 142 10.93 -27.82 3.95
C VAL A 142 10.81 -26.95 2.70
N LEU A 143 9.58 -26.45 2.50
CA LEU A 143 9.36 -25.15 1.91
C LEU A 143 10.20 -24.15 2.73
N PRO A 144 10.89 -23.18 2.10
CA PRO A 144 11.32 -21.99 2.84
C PRO A 144 10.07 -21.51 3.59
N PRO A 145 10.13 -21.28 4.91
CA PRO A 145 8.94 -20.81 5.61
C PRO A 145 8.57 -19.50 4.93
N SER A 146 7.41 -19.49 4.24
CA SER A 146 6.87 -18.27 3.65
C SER A 146 6.91 -17.19 4.73
N GLN A 147 7.15 -15.93 4.36
CA GLN A 147 7.22 -14.85 5.36
C GLN A 147 6.02 -14.89 6.33
N GLU A 148 4.86 -15.32 5.84
CA GLU A 148 3.67 -15.64 6.63
C GLU A 148 3.88 -16.73 7.70
N ILE A 149 4.55 -17.85 7.40
CA ILE A 149 4.87 -18.90 8.39
C ILE A 149 5.87 -18.37 9.42
N LEU A 150 6.86 -17.56 9.02
CA LEU A 150 7.78 -16.93 9.95
C LEU A 150 7.07 -15.94 10.87
N ASP A 151 6.16 -15.14 10.33
CA ASP A 151 5.41 -14.16 11.10
C ASP A 151 4.34 -14.82 11.98
N LEU A 152 3.68 -15.89 11.53
CA LEU A 152 2.81 -16.73 12.35
C LEU A 152 3.59 -17.42 13.47
N ARG A 153 4.81 -17.91 13.21
CA ARG A 153 5.68 -18.45 14.26
C ARG A 153 6.07 -17.38 15.26
N LYS A 154 6.45 -16.18 14.83
CA LYS A 154 6.73 -15.05 15.75
C LYS A 154 5.50 -14.69 16.58
N GLN A 155 4.31 -14.65 15.97
CA GLN A 155 3.07 -14.39 16.70
C GLN A 155 2.77 -15.49 17.71
N MET A 156 2.94 -16.76 17.35
CA MET A 156 2.78 -17.91 18.24
C MET A 156 3.75 -17.85 19.42
N GLU A 157 5.02 -17.57 19.17
CA GLU A 157 6.03 -17.41 20.23
C GLU A 157 5.70 -16.20 21.13
N SER A 158 5.25 -15.09 20.56
CA SER A 158 4.80 -13.92 21.34
C SER A 158 3.58 -14.24 22.22
N ALA A 159 2.64 -15.04 21.72
CA ALA A 159 1.44 -15.45 22.44
C ALA A 159 1.78 -16.47 23.54
N LYS A 160 2.67 -17.43 23.26
CA LYS A 160 3.21 -18.36 24.26
C LYS A 160 3.92 -17.59 25.38
N LEU A 161 4.76 -16.62 25.04
CA LEU A 161 5.47 -15.80 26.02
C LEU A 161 4.51 -14.96 26.87
N LYS A 162 3.47 -14.37 26.26
CA LYS A 162 2.41 -13.67 27.01
C LYS A 162 1.67 -14.62 27.97
N ASN A 163 1.31 -15.82 27.52
CA ASN A 163 0.66 -16.82 28.37
C ASN A 163 1.59 -17.29 29.50
N GLN A 164 2.88 -17.45 29.25
CA GLN A 164 3.86 -17.80 30.27
C GLN A 164 3.97 -16.70 31.33
N ARG A 165 4.13 -15.44 30.90
CA ARG A 165 4.15 -14.29 31.82
C ARG A 165 2.86 -14.17 32.63
N LEU A 166 1.71 -14.45 32.02
CA LEU A 166 0.42 -14.44 32.72
C LEU A 166 0.36 -15.53 33.80
N LYS A 167 0.85 -16.74 33.51
CA LYS A 167 0.97 -17.83 34.50
C LYS A 167 1.92 -17.44 35.64
N GLU A 168 3.05 -16.82 35.34
CA GLU A 168 4.02 -16.35 36.35
C GLU A 168 3.40 -15.27 37.26
N VAL A 169 2.68 -14.30 36.68
CA VAL A 169 1.99 -13.26 37.45
C VAL A 169 0.88 -13.86 38.31
N PHE A 170 0.10 -14.81 37.78
CA PHE A 170 -0.94 -15.49 38.53
C PHE A 170 -0.35 -16.29 39.71
N GLN A 171 0.71 -17.07 39.48
CA GLN A 171 1.42 -17.79 40.53
C GLN A 171 1.94 -16.84 41.62
N LYS A 172 2.57 -15.73 41.22
CA LYS A 172 3.06 -14.72 42.16
C LYS A 172 1.92 -14.11 42.99
N LYS A 173 0.78 -13.80 42.37
CA LYS A 173 -0.38 -13.23 43.06
C LYS A 173 -1.07 -14.22 44.00
N ILE A 174 -1.19 -15.49 43.61
CA ILE A 174 -1.71 -16.54 44.50
C ILE A 174 -0.76 -16.77 45.67
N GLN A 175 0.55 -16.76 45.44
CA GLN A 175 1.53 -16.89 46.52
C GLN A 175 1.46 -15.70 47.48
N GLU A 176 1.39 -14.48 46.96
CA GLU A 176 1.19 -13.25 47.76
C GLU A 176 -0.06 -13.35 48.64
N PHE A 177 -1.19 -13.79 48.05
CA PHE A 177 -2.44 -13.99 48.78
C PHE A 177 -2.32 -15.07 49.85
N ARG A 178 -1.71 -16.22 49.53
CA ARG A 178 -1.49 -17.31 50.50
C ARG A 178 -0.62 -16.87 51.66
N THR A 179 0.45 -16.12 51.39
CA THR A 179 1.31 -15.56 52.45
C THR A 179 0.53 -14.58 53.32
N ALA A 180 -0.30 -13.71 52.74
CA ALA A 180 -1.15 -12.82 53.51
C ALA A 180 -2.14 -13.59 54.40
N CYS A 181 -2.83 -14.60 53.86
CA CYS A 181 -3.70 -15.47 54.65
C CYS A 181 -2.95 -16.16 55.78
N TYR A 182 -1.78 -16.74 55.50
CA TYR A 182 -0.95 -17.42 56.49
C TYR A 182 -0.57 -16.50 57.66
N VAL A 183 -0.12 -15.27 57.36
CA VAL A 183 0.27 -14.29 58.40
C VAL A 183 -0.94 -13.79 59.20
N LEU A 184 -2.09 -13.59 58.56
CA LEU A 184 -3.26 -13.00 59.21
C LEU A 184 -4.09 -14.02 60.00
N THR A 185 -4.27 -15.23 59.48
CA THR A 185 -5.15 -16.24 60.08
C THR A 185 -4.38 -17.35 60.79
N GLY A 186 -3.08 -17.47 60.54
CA GLY A 186 -2.25 -18.56 61.06
C GLY A 186 -2.41 -19.87 60.29
N TYR A 187 -3.05 -19.89 59.12
CA TYR A 187 -3.24 -21.10 58.32
C TYR A 187 -2.67 -20.96 56.91
N GLN A 188 -1.85 -21.94 56.52
CA GLN A 188 -1.38 -22.11 55.15
C GLN A 188 -2.41 -22.95 54.38
N ILE A 189 -2.96 -22.38 53.31
CA ILE A 189 -4.01 -23.01 52.49
C ILE A 189 -3.40 -23.49 51.16
N ASP A 190 -3.20 -24.79 51.05
CA ASP A 190 -2.69 -25.46 49.86
C ASP A 190 -3.78 -26.18 49.07
N ILE A 191 -3.68 -26.16 47.74
CA ILE A 191 -4.61 -26.86 46.84
C ILE A 191 -3.92 -28.16 46.47
N THR A 192 -4.56 -29.30 46.80
CA THR A 192 -3.97 -30.63 46.61
C THR A 192 -4.44 -31.27 45.31
N VAL A 193 -5.62 -31.86 45.33
CA VAL A 193 -6.34 -32.40 44.16
C VAL A 193 -7.56 -31.54 43.86
N GLU A 194 -8.26 -31.80 42.75
CA GLU A 194 -9.43 -31.01 42.35
C GLU A 194 -10.43 -30.84 43.52
N ASN A 195 -10.71 -29.57 43.84
CA ASN A 195 -11.62 -29.13 44.89
C ASN A 195 -11.25 -29.57 46.33
N GLN A 196 -9.98 -29.88 46.60
CA GLN A 196 -9.49 -30.18 47.95
C GLN A 196 -8.42 -29.20 48.42
N TYR A 197 -8.62 -28.68 49.62
CA TYR A 197 -7.79 -27.68 50.29
C TYR A 197 -7.19 -28.28 51.54
N ARG A 198 -5.86 -28.26 51.62
CA ARG A 198 -5.09 -28.62 52.81
C ARG A 198 -4.80 -27.37 53.61
N LEU A 199 -5.14 -27.40 54.89
CA LEU A 199 -4.86 -26.34 55.85
C LEU A 199 -3.79 -26.84 56.83
N THR A 200 -2.69 -26.13 56.89
CA THR A 200 -1.62 -26.37 57.87
C THR A 200 -1.53 -25.17 58.80
N SER A 201 -1.62 -25.41 60.11
CA SER A 201 -1.52 -24.35 61.12
C SER A 201 -0.07 -23.91 61.32
N VAL A 202 0.17 -22.63 61.60
CA VAL A 202 1.46 -22.12 62.08
C VAL A 202 1.90 -22.83 63.37
N TYR A 203 0.93 -23.18 64.20
CA TYR A 203 1.14 -23.79 65.51
C TYR A 203 1.00 -25.32 65.48
N ALA A 204 1.19 -25.94 64.31
CA ALA A 204 1.16 -27.40 64.18
C ALA A 204 2.31 -28.03 64.98
N GLU A 205 2.00 -29.01 65.83
CA GLU A 205 2.99 -29.70 66.66
C GLU A 205 3.87 -30.65 65.83
N ARG A 206 3.30 -31.26 64.78
CA ARG A 206 4.01 -32.12 63.82
C ARG A 206 3.89 -31.57 62.40
N MET A 207 4.93 -31.80 61.59
CA MET A 207 4.91 -31.42 60.17
C MET A 207 3.81 -32.10 59.35
N GLU A 208 3.27 -33.21 59.84
CA GLU A 208 2.23 -34.00 59.17
C GLU A 208 0.80 -33.55 59.56
N ASP A 209 0.68 -32.73 60.62
CA ASP A 209 -0.60 -32.26 61.14
C ASP A 209 -1.22 -31.26 60.16
N SER A 210 -2.19 -31.74 59.39
CA SER A 210 -2.90 -30.94 58.41
C SER A 210 -4.36 -31.32 58.34
N LEU A 211 -5.22 -30.32 58.14
CA LEU A 211 -6.65 -30.49 57.94
C LEU A 211 -6.94 -30.53 56.45
N LEU A 212 -7.84 -31.41 56.03
CA LEU A 212 -8.29 -31.48 54.66
C LEU A 212 -9.75 -31.04 54.55
N PHE A 213 -10.03 -30.14 53.62
CA PHE A 213 -11.37 -29.68 53.30
C PHE A 213 -11.65 -29.92 51.83
N LYS A 214 -12.86 -30.38 51.51
CA LYS A 214 -13.34 -30.56 50.15
C LYS A 214 -14.48 -29.60 49.89
N ALA A 215 -14.42 -28.87 48.78
CA ALA A 215 -15.55 -28.07 48.33
C ALA A 215 -16.65 -28.99 47.79
N SER A 216 -17.84 -28.92 48.38
CA SER A 216 -19.03 -29.66 47.97
C SER A 216 -19.88 -28.79 47.04
N GLY A 217 -19.67 -28.89 45.73
CA GLY A 217 -20.44 -28.17 44.71
C GLY A 217 -19.57 -27.54 43.61
N ALA A 218 -20.18 -26.71 42.75
CA ALA A 218 -19.45 -25.93 41.75
C ALA A 218 -18.48 -24.93 42.42
N VAL A 219 -17.37 -24.61 41.74
CA VAL A 219 -16.36 -23.64 42.22
C VAL A 219 -17.07 -22.33 42.59
N GLY A 220 -17.02 -21.95 43.87
CA GLY A 220 -17.68 -20.74 44.40
C GLY A 220 -18.97 -20.97 45.19
N SER A 221 -19.46 -22.21 45.34
CA SER A 221 -20.68 -22.52 46.12
C SER A 221 -20.53 -22.31 47.64
N GLY A 222 -19.33 -22.01 48.15
CA GLY A 222 -19.07 -21.70 49.56
C GLY A 222 -19.18 -22.87 50.56
N ASN A 223 -19.75 -24.00 50.16
CA ASN A 223 -19.91 -25.18 51.01
C ASN A 223 -18.63 -26.02 51.04
N MET A 224 -17.96 -26.03 52.20
CA MET A 224 -16.77 -26.82 52.47
C MET A 224 -17.09 -27.93 53.47
N GLN A 225 -16.61 -29.14 53.22
CA GLN A 225 -16.72 -30.30 54.11
C GLN A 225 -15.33 -30.72 54.57
N MET A 226 -15.15 -30.98 55.87
CA MET A 226 -13.90 -31.52 56.38
C MET A 226 -13.81 -33.01 56.02
N LEU A 227 -12.62 -33.45 55.59
CA LEU A 227 -12.26 -34.84 55.40
C LEU A 227 -11.54 -35.36 56.64
N GLU A 228 -11.75 -36.63 56.96
CA GLU A 228 -11.08 -37.29 58.07
C GLU A 228 -9.58 -37.45 57.77
N THR A 229 -8.77 -37.05 58.73
CA THR A 229 -7.31 -37.11 58.77
C THR A 229 -6.89 -37.59 60.14
N ASP A 230 -5.67 -38.11 60.28
CA ASP A 230 -5.14 -38.52 61.58
C ASP A 230 -5.16 -37.37 62.59
N PHE A 231 -4.89 -36.15 62.12
CA PHE A 231 -4.97 -34.93 62.93
C PHE A 231 -6.42 -34.56 63.30
N SER A 232 -7.38 -34.63 62.37
CA SER A 232 -8.79 -34.32 62.71
C SER A 232 -9.37 -35.29 63.75
N ASN A 233 -8.90 -36.54 63.78
CA ASN A 233 -9.31 -37.52 64.77
C ASN A 233 -8.89 -37.15 66.21
N THR A 234 -7.87 -36.32 66.37
CA THR A 234 -7.45 -35.80 67.69
C THR A 234 -8.31 -34.62 68.17
N LEU A 235 -9.11 -34.04 67.27
CA LEU A 235 -9.88 -32.80 67.48
C LEU A 235 -11.40 -33.07 67.54
N THR A 236 -11.82 -34.30 67.85
CA THR A 236 -13.22 -34.74 67.74
C THR A 236 -14.18 -33.85 68.53
N GLU A 237 -13.81 -33.44 69.75
CA GLU A 237 -14.63 -32.57 70.60
C GLU A 237 -14.82 -31.16 69.98
N LEU A 238 -13.76 -30.57 69.41
CA LEU A 238 -13.85 -29.29 68.72
C LEU A 238 -14.64 -29.38 67.42
N VAL A 239 -14.50 -30.48 66.69
CA VAL A 239 -15.23 -30.76 65.45
C VAL A 239 -16.72 -30.92 65.74
N GLU A 240 -17.10 -31.70 66.75
CA GLU A 240 -18.50 -31.90 67.16
C GLU A 240 -19.15 -30.58 67.57
N LEU A 241 -18.48 -29.81 68.44
CA LEU A 241 -19.02 -28.54 68.92
C LEU A 241 -19.16 -27.48 67.82
N HIS A 242 -18.12 -27.25 67.01
CA HIS A 242 -18.07 -26.09 66.12
C HIS A 242 -18.53 -26.40 64.69
N LEU A 243 -18.29 -27.61 64.19
CA LEU A 243 -18.68 -28.01 62.83
C LEU A 243 -20.06 -28.70 62.79
N PHE A 244 -20.43 -29.53 63.78
CA PHE A 244 -21.74 -30.18 63.80
C PHE A 244 -22.83 -29.32 64.45
N HIS A 245 -22.60 -28.78 65.66
CA HIS A 245 -23.63 -27.97 66.34
C HIS A 245 -23.72 -26.55 65.80
N GLN A 246 -22.59 -25.83 65.70
CA GLN A 246 -22.58 -24.43 65.28
C GLN A 246 -22.50 -24.23 63.76
N LYS A 247 -22.14 -25.28 63.01
CA LYS A 247 -22.03 -25.29 61.53
C LYS A 247 -21.17 -24.16 60.97
N SER A 248 -20.08 -23.80 61.66
CA SER A 248 -19.24 -22.66 61.27
C SER A 248 -17.76 -23.01 61.27
N ILE A 249 -17.18 -23.12 60.06
CA ILE A 249 -15.75 -23.38 59.87
C ILE A 249 -14.87 -22.26 60.42
N PRO A 250 -15.20 -20.96 60.25
CA PRO A 250 -14.40 -19.89 60.84
C PRO A 250 -14.32 -19.97 62.36
N VAL A 251 -15.42 -20.34 63.04
CA VAL A 251 -15.42 -20.48 64.51
C VAL A 251 -14.57 -21.68 64.92
N PHE A 252 -14.72 -22.82 64.23
CA PHE A 252 -13.87 -24.00 64.45
C PHE A 252 -12.37 -23.68 64.31
N LEU A 253 -11.96 -23.05 63.19
CA LEU A 253 -10.55 -22.73 62.94
C LEU A 253 -10.00 -21.74 63.97
N SER A 254 -10.82 -20.78 64.42
CA SER A 254 -10.40 -19.82 65.44
C SER A 254 -10.20 -20.49 66.80
N ALA A 255 -11.13 -21.35 67.22
CA ALA A 255 -11.00 -22.12 68.45
C ALA A 255 -9.79 -23.05 68.41
N LEU A 256 -9.57 -23.71 67.28
CA LEU A 256 -8.40 -24.56 67.05
C LEU A 256 -7.08 -23.79 67.11
N THR A 257 -7.03 -22.58 66.53
CA THR A 257 -5.82 -21.74 66.61
C THR A 257 -5.50 -21.38 68.05
N LEU A 258 -6.51 -21.04 68.86
CA LEU A 258 -6.33 -20.73 70.28
C LEU A 258 -5.87 -21.96 71.07
N ASP A 259 -6.45 -23.14 70.80
CA ASP A 259 -6.05 -24.40 71.44
C ASP A 259 -4.60 -24.76 71.10
N LEU A 260 -4.23 -24.79 69.82
CA LEU A 260 -2.86 -25.07 69.37
C LEU A 260 -1.85 -24.05 69.91
N PHE A 261 -2.20 -22.76 69.90
CA PHE A 261 -1.36 -21.74 70.48
C PHE A 261 -1.16 -21.95 71.99
N SER A 262 -2.22 -22.32 72.72
CA SER A 262 -2.12 -22.62 74.15
C SER A 262 -1.19 -23.80 74.42
N ARG A 263 -1.33 -24.90 73.66
CA ARG A 263 -0.47 -26.08 73.79
C ARG A 263 1.00 -25.79 73.50
N GLN A 264 1.27 -24.89 72.55
CA GLN A 264 2.63 -24.47 72.23
C GLN A 264 3.24 -23.48 73.24
N THR A 265 2.40 -22.77 74.01
CA THR A 265 2.83 -21.79 75.02
C THR A 265 2.80 -22.30 76.46
N VAL A 266 2.23 -23.49 76.69
CA VAL A 266 2.36 -24.21 77.96
C VAL A 266 3.77 -24.80 78.04
N VAL A 267 4.65 -24.05 78.72
CA VAL A 267 5.89 -24.56 79.33
C VAL A 267 5.55 -25.37 80.57
#